data_AF-A0A948FVT8-F1
#
_entry.id   AF-A0A948FVT8-F1
#
_cell.length_a   1.000
_cell.length_b   1.000
_cell.length_c   1.000
_cell.angle_alpha   90.00
_cell.angle_beta   90.00
_cell.angle_gamma   90.00
#
_symmetry.space_group_name_H-M   'P 1'
#
loop_
_entity.id
_entity.type
_entity.pdbx_description
1 polymer ?
#
loop_
_entity_poly.entity_id
_entity_poly.type
_entity_poly.pdbx_seq_one_letter_code
_entity_poly.pdbx_strand_id
1 'polypeptide(L)'
;MILSLLSPDEIASHFDAGSMGRAHAYAQDGSTSSPDIVSLSEHHVEAIAYVSGSAHAAYVVRLDVQRVGTGLDLQTLCNCPVRFQCKHGAALALVLGRTFHRRAKAAAPTWEHHLAELLDQLADLAPPDRDLPGVALGFTYVDSPRHGYYYDSGPSLRIRPLRPGARQAWVKSGLEWSQVPAAAARGAYAPDQLAALRDLAECLTSRNSYGYPISEPALEDFGPDALGLLRRARDVGVALVPTAPLGEIVFLDAPLDLVVDAAGNDTETTLTAGLEHEGRLWRGDEVLLWGDPAHSVGLIG
;
A
#
# COMPACT_ATOMS: atom_id res chain seq x y z
N MET A 1 -26.53 7.99 11.63
CA MET A 1 -27.64 7.40 12.40
C MET A 1 -27.68 8.05 13.77
N ILE A 2 -28.83 8.52 14.28
CA ILE A 2 -28.91 9.31 15.54
C ILE A 2 -28.22 8.66 16.75
N LEU A 3 -28.28 7.32 16.86
CA LEU A 3 -27.65 6.58 17.96
C LEU A 3 -26.12 6.72 18.01
N SER A 4 -25.45 7.05 16.90
CA SER A 4 -24.00 7.27 16.89
C SER A 4 -23.57 8.57 17.56
N LEU A 5 -24.51 9.49 17.79
CA LEU A 5 -24.26 10.78 18.44
C LEU A 5 -24.42 10.70 19.97
N LEU A 6 -24.94 9.60 20.52
CA LEU A 6 -25.09 9.38 21.96
C LEU A 6 -23.76 8.99 22.64
N SER A 7 -22.77 9.87 22.53
CA SER A 7 -21.50 9.75 23.25
C SER A 7 -21.66 10.15 24.73
N PRO A 8 -20.80 9.68 25.64
CA PRO A 8 -20.84 10.10 27.04
C PRO A 8 -20.76 11.61 27.23
N ASP A 9 -19.96 12.30 26.43
CA ASP A 9 -19.77 13.76 26.52
C ASP A 9 -21.00 14.52 26.02
N GLU A 10 -21.60 14.07 24.91
CA GLU A 10 -22.84 14.66 24.39
C GLU A 10 -23.95 14.47 25.41
N ILE A 11 -24.11 13.25 25.95
CA ILE A 11 -25.10 12.97 27.01
C ILE A 11 -24.85 13.86 28.22
N ALA A 12 -23.60 14.01 28.68
CA ALA A 12 -23.27 14.81 29.86
C ALA A 12 -23.68 16.29 29.73
N SER A 13 -23.70 16.84 28.51
CA SER A 13 -24.12 18.23 28.26
C SER A 13 -25.61 18.49 28.57
N HIS A 14 -26.42 17.43 28.65
CA HIS A 14 -27.87 17.49 28.89
C HIS A 14 -28.27 17.20 30.34
N PHE A 15 -27.33 17.00 31.27
CA PHE A 15 -27.65 16.66 32.67
C PHE A 15 -26.77 17.41 33.65
N ASP A 16 -27.26 17.61 34.88
CA ASP A 16 -26.42 18.14 35.95
C ASP A 16 -25.30 17.15 36.34
N ALA A 17 -24.14 17.68 36.74
CA ALA A 17 -22.96 16.86 37.06
C ALA A 17 -23.22 15.84 38.19
N GLY A 18 -24.09 16.16 39.15
CA GLY A 18 -24.45 15.26 40.25
C GLY A 18 -25.31 14.08 39.79
N SER A 19 -26.26 14.31 38.88
CA SER A 19 -27.05 13.27 38.24
C SER A 19 -26.19 12.40 37.33
N MET A 20 -25.29 12.99 36.56
CA MET A 20 -24.33 12.24 35.74
C MET A 20 -23.42 11.37 36.59
N GLY A 21 -22.84 11.89 37.67
CA GLY A 21 -21.97 11.12 38.56
C GLY A 21 -22.64 9.86 39.11
N ARG A 22 -23.92 9.96 39.50
CA ARG A 22 -24.69 8.80 39.97
C ARG A 22 -25.14 7.88 38.84
N ALA A 23 -25.49 8.43 37.68
CA ALA A 23 -25.99 7.67 36.53
C ALA A 23 -25.01 6.60 36.05
N HIS A 24 -23.71 6.88 36.16
CA HIS A 24 -22.66 5.91 35.81
C HIS A 24 -22.80 4.58 36.57
N ALA A 25 -23.10 4.63 37.87
CA ALA A 25 -23.30 3.43 38.68
C ALA A 25 -24.50 2.62 38.18
N TYR A 26 -25.66 3.25 38.02
CA TYR A 26 -26.89 2.60 37.52
C TYR A 26 -26.72 2.00 36.11
N ALA A 27 -25.91 2.64 35.27
CA ALA A 27 -25.61 2.15 33.92
C ALA A 27 -24.61 0.97 33.90
N GLN A 28 -23.97 0.63 35.03
CA GLN A 28 -22.91 -0.38 35.11
C GLN A 28 -23.27 -1.57 36.00
N ASP A 29 -24.02 -1.36 37.08
CA ASP A 29 -24.32 -2.36 38.11
C ASP A 29 -25.51 -3.28 37.79
N GLY A 30 -26.08 -3.15 36.59
CA GLY A 30 -27.25 -3.92 36.17
C GLY A 30 -28.59 -3.36 36.67
N SER A 31 -28.60 -2.19 37.32
CA SER A 31 -29.84 -1.54 37.77
C SER A 31 -30.70 -1.05 36.62
N THR A 32 -30.13 -0.76 35.45
CA THR A 32 -30.86 -0.37 34.23
C THR A 32 -31.09 -1.57 33.32
N SER A 33 -32.36 -1.86 33.00
CA SER A 33 -32.73 -2.90 32.04
C SER A 33 -32.21 -2.58 30.63
N SER A 34 -32.20 -3.58 29.76
CA SER A 34 -31.99 -3.32 28.33
C SER A 34 -33.05 -2.33 27.82
N PRO A 35 -32.65 -1.26 27.08
CA PRO A 35 -33.61 -0.31 26.54
C PRO A 35 -34.46 -0.92 25.42
N ASP A 36 -35.77 -0.77 25.54
CA ASP A 36 -36.72 -1.05 24.47
C ASP A 36 -36.84 0.18 23.58
N ILE A 37 -36.47 0.04 22.31
CA ILE A 37 -36.58 1.11 21.32
C ILE A 37 -38.03 1.15 20.84
N VAL A 38 -38.72 2.25 21.14
CA VAL A 38 -40.12 2.49 20.76
C VAL A 38 -40.20 3.03 19.32
N SER A 39 -39.29 3.93 18.98
CA SER A 39 -39.20 4.54 17.65
C SER A 39 -37.73 4.81 17.30
N LEU A 40 -37.35 4.59 16.04
CA LEU A 40 -36.01 4.88 15.53
C LEU A 40 -36.04 5.33 14.08
N SER A 41 -35.43 6.47 13.82
CA SER A 41 -35.14 7.00 12.49
C SER A 41 -33.72 7.57 12.43
N GLU A 42 -33.35 8.19 11.30
CA GLU A 42 -32.06 8.87 11.18
C GLU A 42 -31.92 10.09 12.10
N HIS A 43 -33.04 10.71 12.49
CA HIS A 43 -33.09 11.99 13.20
C HIS A 43 -33.83 11.95 14.54
N HIS A 44 -34.40 10.81 14.92
CA HIS A 44 -35.19 10.66 16.14
C HIS A 44 -35.02 9.25 16.73
N VAL A 45 -34.91 9.15 18.05
CA VAL A 45 -35.04 7.90 18.79
C VAL A 45 -35.86 8.11 20.05
N GLU A 46 -36.83 7.22 20.26
CA GLU A 46 -37.57 7.09 21.52
C GLU A 46 -37.24 5.72 22.13
N ALA A 47 -36.88 5.71 23.42
CA ALA A 47 -36.58 4.47 24.13
C ALA A 47 -37.19 4.49 25.53
N ILE A 48 -37.52 3.30 26.03
CA ILE A 48 -38.03 3.09 27.39
C ILE A 48 -37.14 2.05 28.09
N ALA A 49 -36.90 2.25 29.38
CA ALA A 49 -36.25 1.26 30.23
C ALA A 49 -36.77 1.31 31.67
N TYR A 50 -36.51 0.23 32.40
CA TYR A 50 -36.75 0.12 33.83
C TYR A 50 -35.42 0.32 34.57
N VAL A 51 -35.41 1.21 35.58
CA VAL A 51 -34.23 1.49 36.38
C VAL A 51 -34.54 1.26 37.86
N SER A 52 -33.91 0.24 38.43
CA SER A 52 -33.97 -0.04 39.87
C SER A 52 -33.32 1.10 40.65
N GLY A 53 -33.93 1.50 41.76
CA GLY A 53 -33.46 2.62 42.57
C GLY A 53 -33.93 2.49 44.01
N SER A 54 -34.18 3.61 44.68
CA SER A 54 -34.58 3.63 46.09
C SER A 54 -36.04 3.20 46.36
N ALA A 55 -36.85 3.01 45.32
CA ALA A 55 -38.23 2.53 45.45
C ALA A 55 -38.29 1.00 45.40
N HIS A 56 -39.36 0.42 45.97
CA HIS A 56 -39.61 -1.03 45.91
C HIS A 56 -39.85 -1.56 44.49
N ALA A 57 -40.37 -0.72 43.59
CA ALA A 57 -40.54 -1.04 42.18
C ALA A 57 -39.57 -0.20 41.33
N ALA A 58 -39.12 -0.77 40.21
CA ALA A 58 -38.24 -0.06 39.28
C ALA A 58 -38.92 1.18 38.69
N TYR A 59 -38.15 2.24 38.52
CA TYR A 59 -38.62 3.44 37.86
C TYR A 59 -38.76 3.21 36.37
N VAL A 60 -39.86 3.69 35.78
CA VAL A 60 -40.06 3.70 34.33
C VAL A 60 -39.45 4.99 33.80
N VAL A 61 -38.54 4.85 32.84
CA VAL A 61 -37.80 5.94 32.26
C VAL A 61 -38.05 5.95 30.76
N ARG A 62 -38.46 7.11 30.24
CA ARG A 62 -38.57 7.38 28.81
C ARG A 62 -37.47 8.35 28.40
N LEU A 63 -36.90 8.12 27.23
CA LEU A 63 -35.91 8.98 26.59
C LEU A 63 -36.44 9.32 25.19
N ASP A 64 -36.39 10.60 24.85
CA ASP A 64 -36.66 11.14 23.52
C ASP A 64 -35.43 11.92 23.08
N VAL A 65 -34.93 11.63 21.89
CA VAL A 65 -33.75 12.29 21.33
C VAL A 65 -34.03 12.68 19.90
N GLN A 66 -33.83 13.96 19.60
CA GLN A 66 -33.98 14.52 18.26
C GLN A 66 -32.67 15.16 17.84
N ARG A 67 -32.36 15.10 16.54
CA ARG A 67 -31.19 15.80 16.01
C ARG A 67 -31.54 17.26 15.75
N VAL A 68 -30.78 18.19 16.34
CA VAL A 68 -30.93 19.63 16.14
C VAL A 68 -29.60 20.20 15.63
N GLY A 69 -29.54 20.51 14.33
CA GLY A 69 -28.31 20.94 13.67
C GLY A 69 -27.19 19.88 13.77
N THR A 70 -26.07 20.24 14.40
CA THR A 70 -24.93 19.35 14.64
C THR A 70 -25.00 18.61 15.98
N GLY A 71 -25.93 18.97 16.88
CA GLY A 71 -26.07 18.38 18.21
C GLY A 71 -27.37 17.61 18.39
N LEU A 72 -27.67 17.25 19.64
CA LEU A 72 -28.90 16.58 20.05
C LEU A 72 -29.77 17.50 20.91
N ASP A 73 -31.08 17.36 20.78
CA ASP A 73 -32.03 17.66 21.84
C ASP A 73 -32.38 16.36 22.54
N LEU A 74 -31.97 16.22 23.81
CA LEU A 74 -32.11 15.00 24.60
C LEU A 74 -32.97 15.27 25.83
N GLN A 75 -34.13 14.62 25.86
CA GLN A 75 -35.07 14.74 26.97
C GLN A 75 -35.33 13.39 27.62
N THR A 76 -35.45 13.40 28.95
CA THR A 76 -35.82 12.19 29.70
C THR A 76 -36.90 12.48 30.72
N LEU A 77 -37.83 11.55 30.83
CA LEU A 77 -38.93 11.58 31.79
C LEU A 77 -38.93 10.30 32.60
N CYS A 78 -38.87 10.46 33.92
CA CYS A 78 -38.89 9.36 34.87
C CYS A 78 -40.07 9.50 35.83
N ASN A 79 -40.62 8.39 36.30
CA ASN A 79 -41.63 8.41 37.38
C ASN A 79 -41.03 8.59 38.79
N CYS A 80 -39.72 8.86 38.93
CA CYS A 80 -39.08 9.21 40.19
C CYS A 80 -39.42 10.64 40.67
N PRO A 81 -39.13 11.02 41.92
CA PRO A 81 -39.44 12.35 42.45
C PRO A 81 -38.82 13.51 41.67
N VAL A 82 -37.65 13.31 41.05
CA VAL A 82 -36.95 14.33 40.25
C VAL A 82 -37.60 14.53 38.87
N ARG A 83 -38.22 13.46 38.34
CA ARG A 83 -38.89 13.42 37.03
C ARG A 83 -37.95 13.70 35.86
N PHE A 84 -37.74 14.96 35.51
CA PHE A 84 -37.02 15.38 34.32
C PHE A 84 -35.50 15.29 34.52
N GLN A 85 -34.78 14.81 33.50
CA GLN A 85 -33.31 14.76 33.48
C GLN A 85 -32.67 14.26 34.78
N CYS A 86 -33.24 13.20 35.35
CA CYS A 86 -32.71 12.59 36.56
C CYS A 86 -31.56 11.62 36.23
N LYS A 87 -30.84 11.18 37.27
CA LYS A 87 -29.81 10.14 37.16
C LYS A 87 -30.28 8.85 36.44
N HIS A 88 -31.57 8.50 36.55
CA HIS A 88 -32.12 7.32 35.87
C HIS A 88 -32.30 7.57 34.35
N GLY A 89 -32.66 8.81 33.98
CA GLY A 89 -32.68 9.28 32.59
C GLY A 89 -31.31 9.25 31.95
N ALA A 90 -30.30 9.78 32.66
CA ALA A 90 -28.91 9.72 32.23
C ALA A 90 -28.41 8.27 32.11
N ALA A 91 -28.78 7.39 33.04
CA ALA A 91 -28.41 5.97 32.99
C ALA A 91 -28.97 5.28 31.73
N LEU A 92 -30.24 5.53 31.39
CA LEU A 92 -30.84 5.05 30.15
C LEU A 92 -30.08 5.54 28.91
N ALA A 93 -29.77 6.84 28.83
CA ALA A 93 -29.01 7.42 27.71
C ALA A 93 -27.63 6.74 27.56
N LEU A 94 -26.90 6.56 28.66
CA LEU A 94 -25.59 5.91 28.68
C LEU A 94 -25.66 4.43 28.24
N VAL A 95 -26.66 3.68 28.70
CA VAL A 95 -26.84 2.27 28.32
C VAL A 95 -27.20 2.16 26.83
N LEU A 96 -28.06 3.04 26.32
CA LEU A 96 -28.44 3.06 24.91
C LEU A 96 -27.24 3.35 24.00
N GLY A 97 -26.49 4.43 24.28
CA GLY A 97 -25.28 4.77 23.52
C GLY A 97 -24.22 3.66 23.56
N ARG A 98 -23.93 3.12 24.74
CA ARG A 98 -22.96 2.03 24.92
C ARG A 98 -23.34 0.77 24.12
N THR A 99 -24.63 0.41 24.14
CA THR A 99 -25.12 -0.78 23.42
C THR A 99 -24.94 -0.63 21.91
N PHE A 100 -25.23 0.55 21.37
CA PHE A 100 -25.00 0.87 19.97
C PHE A 100 -23.51 0.80 19.60
N HIS A 101 -22.65 1.53 20.31
CA HIS A 101 -21.22 1.58 20.02
C HIS A 101 -20.52 0.22 20.17
N ARG A 102 -20.97 -0.63 21.10
CA ARG A 102 -20.46 -2.01 21.22
C ARG A 102 -20.81 -2.85 20.00
N ARG A 103 -22.05 -2.77 19.50
CA ARG A 103 -22.45 -3.48 18.28
C ARG A 103 -21.71 -2.96 17.05
N ALA A 104 -21.53 -1.64 16.94
CA ALA A 104 -20.75 -1.04 15.86
C ALA A 104 -19.27 -1.49 15.88
N LYS A 105 -18.65 -1.57 17.07
CA LYS A 105 -17.27 -2.06 17.24
C LYS A 105 -17.14 -3.56 16.94
N ALA A 106 -18.09 -4.38 17.36
CA ALA A 106 -18.12 -5.80 17.02
C ALA A 106 -18.34 -6.07 15.52
N ALA A 107 -18.82 -5.06 14.77
CA ALA A 107 -19.03 -5.12 13.33
C ALA A 107 -17.84 -4.57 12.50
N ALA A 108 -16.71 -4.17 13.11
CA ALA A 108 -15.51 -3.69 12.42
C ALA A 108 -14.40 -4.77 12.37
N PRO A 109 -13.51 -4.75 11.35
CA PRO A 109 -13.57 -5.58 10.15
C PRO A 109 -12.91 -6.97 10.33
N THR A 110 -13.67 -8.03 10.04
CA THR A 110 -13.26 -9.44 10.10
C THR A 110 -12.21 -9.86 9.06
N TRP A 111 -12.01 -9.09 8.00
CA TRP A 111 -11.09 -9.43 6.91
C TRP A 111 -9.61 -9.26 7.32
N GLU A 112 -9.28 -8.29 8.17
CA GLU A 112 -7.90 -8.08 8.64
C GLU A 112 -7.41 -9.27 9.47
N HIS A 113 -8.30 -9.84 10.29
CA HIS A 113 -8.00 -11.01 11.10
C HIS A 113 -7.88 -12.28 10.26
N HIS A 114 -8.80 -12.52 9.33
CA HIS A 114 -8.71 -13.66 8.41
C HIS A 114 -7.46 -13.56 7.50
N LEU A 115 -7.08 -12.36 7.08
CA LEU A 115 -5.86 -12.15 6.30
C LEU A 115 -4.61 -12.44 7.14
N ALA A 116 -4.55 -11.96 8.38
CA ALA A 116 -3.43 -12.25 9.28
C ALA A 116 -3.28 -13.76 9.52
N GLU A 117 -4.37 -14.47 9.77
CA GLU A 117 -4.35 -15.92 9.95
C GLU A 117 -3.87 -16.66 8.70
N LEU A 118 -4.29 -16.22 7.50
CA LEU A 118 -3.80 -16.80 6.24
C LEU A 118 -2.31 -16.52 6.02
N LEU A 119 -1.81 -15.33 6.38
CA LEU A 119 -0.38 -15.00 6.27
C LEU A 119 0.47 -15.87 7.22
N ASP A 120 0.01 -16.10 8.44
CA ASP A 120 0.69 -16.98 9.41
C ASP A 120 0.73 -18.43 8.91
N GLN A 121 -0.39 -18.95 8.40
CA GLN A 121 -0.44 -20.31 7.83
C GLN A 121 0.49 -20.45 6.61
N LEU A 122 0.61 -19.41 5.77
CA LEU A 122 1.54 -19.42 4.64
C LEU A 122 3.00 -19.37 5.09
N ALA A 123 3.31 -18.64 6.17
CA ALA A 123 4.64 -18.61 6.75
C ALA A 123 5.07 -19.98 7.29
N ASP A 124 4.17 -20.72 7.93
CA ASP A 124 4.41 -22.09 8.40
C ASP A 124 4.66 -23.10 7.26
N LEU A 125 4.10 -22.83 6.07
CA LEU A 125 4.30 -23.64 4.87
C LEU A 125 5.54 -23.23 4.07
N ALA A 126 6.20 -22.12 4.42
CA ALA A 126 7.39 -21.68 3.73
C ALA A 126 8.49 -22.75 3.87
N PRO A 127 9.16 -23.14 2.77
CA PRO A 127 10.29 -24.06 2.86
C PRO A 127 11.36 -23.46 3.78
N PRO A 128 12.06 -24.29 4.59
CA PRO A 128 13.11 -23.79 5.47
C PRO A 128 14.17 -23.05 4.68
N ASP A 129 14.82 -22.05 5.30
CA ASP A 129 15.93 -21.32 4.68
C ASP A 129 16.99 -22.31 4.22
N ARG A 130 17.14 -22.41 2.90
CA ARG A 130 18.18 -23.19 2.26
C ARG A 130 19.22 -22.20 1.77
N ASP A 131 20.48 -22.48 2.09
CA ASP A 131 21.62 -21.78 1.52
C ASP A 131 21.75 -22.18 0.04
N LEU A 132 20.92 -21.57 -0.79
CA LEU A 132 20.86 -21.79 -2.23
C LEU A 132 21.78 -20.79 -2.93
N PRO A 133 22.43 -21.21 -4.03
CA PRO A 133 23.27 -20.30 -4.80
C PRO A 133 22.45 -19.12 -5.34
N GLY A 134 23.03 -17.91 -5.27
CA GLY A 134 22.44 -16.73 -5.89
C GLY A 134 22.53 -16.75 -7.42
N VAL A 135 21.90 -15.77 -8.07
CA VAL A 135 21.96 -15.51 -9.50
C VAL A 135 22.40 -14.07 -9.78
N ALA A 136 22.83 -13.80 -11.00
CA ALA A 136 23.23 -12.46 -11.42
C ALA A 136 22.63 -12.08 -12.77
N LEU A 137 22.62 -10.79 -13.09
CA LEU A 137 22.30 -10.26 -14.39
C LEU A 137 23.56 -9.73 -15.06
N GLY A 138 23.89 -10.33 -16.21
CA GLY A 138 24.95 -9.86 -17.09
C GLY A 138 24.44 -8.80 -18.03
N PHE A 139 25.20 -7.73 -18.18
CA PHE A 139 24.88 -6.62 -19.06
C PHE A 139 25.94 -6.43 -20.13
N THR A 140 25.52 -6.29 -21.38
CA THR A 140 26.40 -6.08 -22.52
C THR A 140 25.96 -4.83 -23.26
N TYR A 141 26.87 -3.87 -23.41
CA TYR A 141 26.66 -2.72 -24.28
C TYR A 141 26.97 -3.09 -25.72
N VAL A 142 26.03 -2.82 -26.63
CA VAL A 142 26.19 -3.04 -28.06
C VAL A 142 26.00 -1.71 -28.76
N ASP A 143 27.12 -1.19 -29.27
CA ASP A 143 27.13 0.00 -30.11
C ASP A 143 26.71 -0.37 -31.53
N SER A 144 25.52 0.07 -31.94
CA SER A 144 25.01 -0.10 -33.30
C SER A 144 24.98 1.26 -33.98
N PRO A 145 25.52 1.40 -35.20
CA PRO A 145 25.44 2.66 -35.93
C PRO A 145 23.98 3.01 -36.20
N ARG A 146 23.55 4.21 -35.80
CA ARG A 146 22.23 4.76 -36.16
C ARG A 146 22.16 4.87 -37.69
N HIS A 147 21.51 3.92 -38.36
CA HIS A 147 21.29 3.96 -39.80
C HIS A 147 19.82 4.25 -40.11
N GLY A 148 19.60 5.26 -40.94
CA GLY A 148 18.32 5.93 -41.08
C GLY A 148 17.17 5.12 -41.68
N TYR A 149 16.00 5.71 -41.41
CA TYR A 149 14.72 5.66 -42.10
C TYR A 149 13.62 4.67 -41.71
N TYR A 150 13.84 3.63 -40.90
CA TYR A 150 12.67 2.84 -40.44
C TYR A 150 12.73 2.20 -39.03
N TYR A 151 13.89 2.07 -38.41
CA TYR A 151 14.04 1.80 -36.96
C TYR A 151 15.35 2.44 -36.51
N ASP A 152 15.30 3.46 -35.66
CA ASP A 152 16.49 4.10 -35.08
C ASP A 152 17.07 3.16 -34.01
N SER A 153 17.83 2.14 -34.43
CA SER A 153 18.52 1.24 -33.50
C SER A 153 19.82 1.90 -33.05
N GLY A 154 19.70 2.85 -32.12
CA GLY A 154 20.83 3.39 -31.37
C GLY A 154 21.53 2.32 -30.51
N PRO A 155 22.47 2.74 -29.64
CA PRO A 155 23.16 1.81 -28.76
C PRO A 155 22.18 1.04 -27.87
N SER A 156 22.39 -0.26 -27.73
CA SER A 156 21.50 -1.14 -26.97
C SER A 156 22.21 -1.77 -25.77
N LEU A 157 21.49 -1.85 -24.65
CA LEU A 157 21.95 -2.55 -23.46
C LEU A 157 21.26 -3.91 -23.38
N ARG A 158 22.01 -5.00 -23.54
CA ARG A 158 21.48 -6.36 -23.51
C ARG A 158 21.63 -6.99 -22.14
N ILE A 159 20.64 -7.78 -21.74
CA ILE A 159 20.54 -8.35 -20.39
C ILE A 159 20.39 -9.86 -20.47
N ARG A 160 21.12 -10.58 -19.61
CA ARG A 160 21.03 -12.04 -19.50
C ARG A 160 21.14 -12.54 -18.06
N PRO A 161 20.51 -13.66 -17.71
CA PRO A 161 20.78 -14.34 -16.45
C PRO A 161 22.18 -14.96 -16.45
N LEU A 162 22.78 -15.01 -15.28
CA LEU A 162 24.04 -15.68 -14.99
C LEU A 162 23.88 -16.49 -13.70
N ARG A 163 24.62 -17.58 -13.61
CA ARG A 163 24.70 -18.42 -12.40
C ARG A 163 26.13 -18.49 -11.89
N PRO A 164 26.37 -18.88 -10.64
CA PRO A 164 27.71 -19.12 -10.14
C PRO A 164 28.35 -20.30 -10.88
N GLY A 165 29.60 -20.11 -11.29
CA GLY A 165 30.48 -21.16 -11.79
C GLY A 165 31.22 -21.86 -10.66
N ALA A 166 31.91 -22.95 -11.00
CA ALA A 166 32.64 -23.81 -10.04
C ALA A 166 33.77 -23.09 -9.26
N ARG A 167 34.17 -21.88 -9.68
CA ARG A 167 35.22 -21.06 -9.04
C ARG A 167 34.72 -19.65 -8.70
N GLN A 168 33.44 -19.49 -8.35
CA GLN A 168 32.79 -18.20 -8.03
C GLN A 168 32.77 -17.15 -9.16
N ALA A 169 33.27 -17.46 -10.36
CA ALA A 169 33.04 -16.64 -11.54
C ALA A 169 31.61 -16.84 -12.07
N TRP A 170 30.94 -15.76 -12.47
CA TRP A 170 29.64 -15.84 -13.13
C TRP A 170 29.75 -16.50 -14.50
N VAL A 171 28.93 -17.52 -14.74
CA VAL A 171 28.92 -18.25 -16.02
C VAL A 171 27.65 -17.97 -16.79
N LYS A 172 27.85 -17.75 -18.09
CA LYS A 172 26.80 -17.49 -19.09
C LYS A 172 25.91 -18.73 -19.32
N SER A 173 26.49 -19.93 -19.32
CA SER A 173 25.80 -21.16 -19.71
C SER A 173 24.98 -21.78 -18.58
N GLY A 174 23.82 -22.34 -18.91
CA GLY A 174 22.99 -23.13 -17.99
C GLY A 174 21.95 -22.35 -17.18
N LEU A 175 21.71 -21.08 -17.53
CA LEU A 175 20.53 -20.32 -17.11
C LEU A 175 20.17 -19.31 -18.21
N GLU A 176 19.33 -19.72 -19.14
CA GLU A 176 18.73 -18.83 -20.16
C GLU A 176 17.38 -18.28 -19.66
N TRP A 177 16.90 -17.17 -20.24
CA TRP A 177 15.58 -16.61 -19.91
C TRP A 177 14.44 -17.64 -20.00
N SER A 178 14.48 -18.50 -21.02
CA SER A 178 13.54 -19.61 -21.22
C SER A 178 13.59 -20.68 -20.11
N GLN A 179 14.70 -20.78 -19.39
CA GLN A 179 14.95 -21.78 -18.34
C GLN A 179 14.60 -21.25 -16.94
N VAL A 180 14.43 -19.93 -16.77
CA VAL A 180 14.13 -19.30 -15.49
C VAL A 180 12.87 -19.89 -14.82
N PRO A 181 11.72 -20.05 -15.50
CA PRO A 181 10.52 -20.61 -14.87
C PRO A 181 10.74 -22.05 -14.37
N ALA A 182 11.44 -22.87 -15.15
CA ALA A 182 11.76 -24.25 -14.77
C ALA A 182 12.77 -24.31 -13.62
N ALA A 183 13.74 -23.39 -13.58
CA ALA A 183 14.68 -23.28 -12.46
C ALA A 183 13.97 -22.88 -11.16
N ALA A 184 12.96 -22.00 -11.25
CA ALA A 184 12.16 -21.55 -10.11
C ALA A 184 11.34 -22.70 -9.52
N ALA A 185 10.67 -23.47 -10.37
CA ALA A 185 9.91 -24.64 -9.94
C ALA A 185 10.79 -25.72 -9.28
N ARG A 186 12.07 -25.83 -9.65
CA ARG A 186 13.02 -26.79 -9.05
C ARG A 186 13.63 -26.32 -7.73
N GLY A 187 13.51 -25.03 -7.38
CA GLY A 187 14.16 -24.46 -6.19
C GLY A 187 15.69 -24.56 -6.23
N ALA A 188 16.29 -24.34 -7.41
CA ALA A 188 17.73 -24.53 -7.63
C ALA A 188 18.61 -23.34 -7.17
N TYR A 189 18.01 -22.16 -6.98
CA TYR A 189 18.67 -20.90 -6.64
C TYR A 189 17.88 -20.14 -5.57
N ALA A 190 18.49 -19.11 -4.99
CA ALA A 190 17.84 -18.23 -4.03
C ALA A 190 16.44 -17.76 -4.51
N PRO A 191 15.36 -18.01 -3.74
CA PRO A 191 14.00 -17.88 -4.23
C PRO A 191 13.64 -16.44 -4.61
N ASP A 192 14.03 -15.46 -3.81
CA ASP A 192 13.71 -14.04 -4.05
C ASP A 192 14.41 -13.49 -5.29
N GLN A 193 15.69 -13.85 -5.47
CA GLN A 193 16.46 -13.47 -6.65
C GLN A 193 15.89 -14.09 -7.93
N LEU A 194 15.49 -15.36 -7.86
CA LEU A 194 14.92 -16.07 -9.01
C LEU A 194 13.49 -15.61 -9.32
N ALA A 195 12.72 -15.21 -8.32
CA ALA A 195 11.43 -14.55 -8.50
C ALA A 195 11.60 -13.23 -9.27
N ALA A 196 12.58 -12.39 -8.91
CA ALA A 196 12.86 -11.16 -9.65
C ALA A 196 13.24 -11.42 -11.12
N LEU A 197 14.02 -12.46 -11.40
CA LEU A 197 14.32 -12.90 -12.78
C LEU A 197 13.08 -13.44 -13.51
N ARG A 198 12.17 -14.12 -12.81
CA ARG A 198 10.92 -14.63 -13.39
C ARG A 198 10.03 -13.47 -13.83
N ASP A 199 9.90 -12.43 -13.02
CA ASP A 199 9.10 -11.25 -13.36
C ASP A 199 9.63 -10.57 -14.65
N LEU A 200 10.96 -10.47 -14.80
CA LEU A 200 11.59 -10.01 -16.05
C LEU A 200 11.32 -10.96 -17.23
N ALA A 201 11.39 -12.28 -17.02
CA ALA A 201 11.12 -13.27 -18.07
C ALA A 201 9.66 -13.22 -18.54
N GLU A 202 8.71 -12.98 -17.63
CA GLU A 202 7.29 -12.82 -17.94
C GLU A 202 7.06 -11.63 -18.89
N CYS A 203 7.72 -10.50 -18.65
CA CYS A 203 7.68 -9.35 -19.56
C CYS A 203 8.12 -9.71 -20.98
N LEU A 204 9.22 -10.47 -21.13
CA LEU A 204 9.70 -10.92 -22.44
C LEU A 204 8.68 -11.83 -23.12
N THR A 205 8.12 -12.81 -22.41
CA THR A 205 7.15 -13.77 -22.99
C THR A 205 5.85 -13.10 -23.41
N SER A 206 5.36 -12.12 -22.65
CA SER A 206 4.13 -11.39 -22.96
C SER A 206 4.26 -10.52 -24.22
N ARG A 207 5.47 -10.02 -24.50
CA ARG A 207 5.76 -9.14 -25.65
C ARG A 207 6.23 -9.92 -26.87
N ASN A 208 6.84 -11.08 -26.68
CA ASN A 208 7.37 -11.92 -27.74
C ASN A 208 6.36 -12.98 -28.22
N SER A 209 5.22 -12.51 -28.74
CA SER A 209 4.08 -13.35 -29.19
C SER A 209 4.44 -14.32 -30.34
N TYR A 210 5.53 -14.06 -31.07
CA TYR A 210 6.00 -14.88 -32.20
C TYR A 210 7.00 -15.99 -31.83
N GLY A 211 7.33 -16.14 -30.54
CA GLY A 211 7.97 -17.35 -30.01
C GLY A 211 9.44 -17.57 -30.38
N TYR A 212 10.14 -16.58 -30.92
CA TYR A 212 11.59 -16.71 -31.17
C TYR A 212 12.37 -16.52 -29.87
N PRO A 213 13.18 -17.50 -29.43
CA PRO A 213 13.99 -17.34 -28.23
C PRO A 213 15.03 -16.23 -28.47
N ILE A 214 14.87 -15.10 -27.80
CA ILE A 214 15.92 -14.07 -27.75
C ILE A 214 16.84 -14.45 -26.58
N SER A 215 18.07 -14.83 -26.90
CA SER A 215 19.04 -15.28 -25.90
C SER A 215 19.59 -14.14 -25.05
N GLU A 216 19.76 -12.96 -25.65
CA GLU A 216 20.22 -11.72 -25.02
C GLU A 216 19.32 -10.55 -25.45
N PRO A 217 18.11 -10.43 -24.86
CA PRO A 217 17.19 -9.33 -25.15
C PRO A 217 17.81 -7.99 -24.78
N ALA A 218 17.50 -6.97 -25.58
CA ALA A 218 17.77 -5.59 -25.27
C ALA A 218 16.85 -5.12 -24.13
N LEU A 219 17.27 -4.10 -23.39
CA LEU A 219 16.50 -3.52 -22.28
C LEU A 219 15.08 -3.11 -22.72
N GLU A 220 14.94 -2.61 -23.95
CA GLU A 220 13.66 -2.23 -24.56
C GLU A 220 12.67 -3.40 -24.75
N ASP A 221 13.17 -4.63 -24.91
CA ASP A 221 12.33 -5.83 -25.09
C ASP A 221 11.51 -6.16 -23.84
N PHE A 222 11.96 -5.69 -22.66
CA PHE A 222 11.25 -5.87 -21.39
C PHE A 222 10.11 -4.86 -21.20
N GLY A 223 10.09 -3.78 -21.99
CA GLY A 223 9.07 -2.73 -21.91
C GLY A 223 9.29 -1.69 -20.80
N PRO A 224 8.28 -0.84 -20.52
CA PRO A 224 8.45 0.35 -19.71
C PRO A 224 8.73 0.10 -18.23
N ASP A 225 8.34 -1.06 -17.71
CA ASP A 225 8.57 -1.42 -16.30
C ASP A 225 9.96 -2.01 -16.04
N ALA A 226 10.80 -2.13 -17.08
CA ALA A 226 12.11 -2.81 -17.01
C ALA A 226 13.01 -2.23 -15.91
N LEU A 227 13.16 -0.90 -15.82
CA LEU A 227 13.98 -0.28 -14.77
C LEU A 227 13.42 -0.54 -13.37
N GLY A 228 12.10 -0.57 -13.20
CA GLY A 228 11.47 -0.90 -11.92
C GLY A 228 11.77 -2.34 -11.49
N LEU A 229 11.71 -3.28 -12.44
CA LEU A 229 12.05 -4.68 -12.23
C LEU A 229 13.55 -4.89 -11.94
N LEU A 230 14.42 -4.17 -12.62
CA LEU A 230 15.87 -4.24 -12.41
C LEU A 230 16.28 -3.66 -11.04
N ARG A 231 15.63 -2.59 -10.58
CA ARG A 231 15.79 -2.09 -9.20
C ARG A 231 15.35 -3.14 -8.19
N ARG A 232 14.18 -3.78 -8.38
CA ARG A 232 13.73 -4.88 -7.52
C ARG A 232 14.74 -6.02 -7.48
N ALA A 233 15.30 -6.41 -8.62
CA ALA A 233 16.35 -7.44 -8.69
C ALA A 233 17.59 -7.05 -7.88
N ARG A 234 18.07 -5.81 -8.00
CA ARG A 234 19.16 -5.26 -7.16
C ARG A 234 18.82 -5.32 -5.67
N ASP A 235 17.61 -4.92 -5.31
CA ASP A 235 17.17 -4.83 -3.90
C ASP A 235 17.10 -6.20 -3.21
N VAL A 236 16.78 -7.27 -3.95
CA VAL A 236 16.85 -8.66 -3.45
C VAL A 236 18.25 -9.30 -3.60
N GLY A 237 19.26 -8.50 -3.95
CA GLY A 237 20.67 -8.91 -3.98
C GLY A 237 21.12 -9.61 -5.26
N VAL A 238 20.37 -9.51 -6.37
CA VAL A 238 20.87 -9.97 -7.69
C VAL A 238 22.07 -9.13 -8.09
N ALA A 239 23.22 -9.77 -8.31
CA ALA A 239 24.42 -9.05 -8.72
C ALA A 239 24.26 -8.50 -10.15
N LEU A 240 24.68 -7.25 -10.36
CA LEU A 240 24.72 -6.59 -11.67
C LEU A 240 26.14 -6.70 -12.23
N VAL A 241 26.31 -7.49 -13.29
CA VAL A 241 27.62 -7.86 -13.82
C VAL A 241 27.83 -7.17 -15.16
N PRO A 242 28.62 -6.09 -15.21
CA PRO A 242 28.96 -5.45 -16.48
C PRO A 242 29.89 -6.34 -17.31
N THR A 243 29.71 -6.29 -18.63
CA THR A 243 30.65 -6.84 -19.61
C THR A 243 31.37 -5.68 -20.28
N ALA A 244 32.70 -5.79 -20.40
CA ALA A 244 33.50 -4.79 -21.11
C ALA A 244 32.87 -4.41 -22.46
N PRO A 245 32.82 -3.11 -22.82
CA PRO A 245 33.54 -2.00 -22.19
C PRO A 245 32.88 -1.39 -20.94
N LEU A 246 31.71 -1.89 -20.50
CA LEU A 246 31.07 -1.38 -19.28
C LEU A 246 31.95 -1.67 -18.06
N GLY A 247 32.16 -0.64 -17.23
CA GLY A 247 32.90 -0.75 -15.97
C GLY A 247 31.98 -1.06 -14.77
N GLU A 248 30.87 -0.33 -14.67
CA GLU A 248 29.91 -0.43 -13.58
C GLU A 248 28.48 -0.16 -14.09
N ILE A 249 27.48 -0.66 -13.37
CA ILE A 249 26.06 -0.42 -13.66
C ILE A 249 25.38 0.01 -12.37
N VAL A 250 24.88 1.24 -12.39
CA VAL A 250 24.19 1.85 -11.26
C VAL A 250 22.79 2.26 -11.71
N PHE A 251 21.79 1.86 -10.92
CA PHE A 251 20.43 2.36 -11.07
C PHE A 251 20.20 3.47 -10.05
N LEU A 252 19.89 4.66 -10.52
CA LEU A 252 19.47 5.77 -9.67
C LEU A 252 18.06 5.51 -9.13
N ASP A 253 17.82 5.82 -7.86
CA ASP A 253 16.48 5.66 -7.26
C ASP A 253 15.55 6.84 -7.57
N ALA A 254 16.12 8.03 -7.75
CA ALA A 254 15.41 9.23 -8.19
C ALA A 254 15.47 9.41 -9.72
N PRO A 255 14.43 9.96 -10.35
CA PRO A 255 14.49 10.39 -11.75
C PRO A 255 15.48 11.55 -11.90
N LEU A 256 16.03 11.71 -13.11
CA LEU A 256 16.87 12.84 -13.48
C LEU A 256 16.02 13.99 -13.99
N ASP A 257 16.45 15.22 -13.70
CA ASP A 257 15.82 16.43 -14.20
C ASP A 257 16.29 16.74 -15.62
N LEU A 258 15.32 16.96 -16.52
CA LEU A 258 15.59 17.52 -17.84
C LEU A 258 15.76 19.03 -17.70
N VAL A 259 16.97 19.51 -17.95
CA VAL A 259 17.31 20.93 -17.88
C VAL A 259 17.54 21.48 -19.29
N VAL A 260 16.98 22.66 -19.53
CA VAL A 260 17.24 23.42 -20.75
C VAL A 260 17.96 24.71 -20.35
N ASP A 261 19.22 24.82 -20.77
CA ASP A 261 20.00 26.04 -20.63
C ASP A 261 19.81 26.93 -21.85
N ALA A 262 19.57 28.22 -21.61
CA ALA A 262 19.32 29.22 -22.63
C ALA A 262 20.40 30.32 -22.53
N ALA A 263 21.31 30.33 -23.50
CA ALA A 263 22.32 31.37 -23.61
C ALA A 263 22.04 32.21 -24.86
N GLY A 264 22.19 33.53 -24.76
CA GLY A 264 21.96 34.39 -25.90
C GLY A 264 22.72 35.70 -25.83
N ASN A 265 22.91 36.30 -27.00
CA ASN A 265 23.33 37.68 -27.19
C ASN A 265 22.26 38.41 -28.02
N ASP A 266 22.50 39.69 -28.34
CA ASP A 266 21.54 40.54 -29.07
C ASP A 266 21.15 40.00 -30.48
N THR A 267 21.89 39.04 -31.02
CA THR A 267 21.72 38.51 -32.39
C THR A 267 21.46 37.01 -32.49
N GLU A 268 21.76 36.25 -31.42
CA GLU A 268 21.65 34.79 -31.42
C GLU A 268 21.20 34.27 -30.07
N THR A 269 20.31 33.28 -30.07
CA THR A 269 19.90 32.54 -28.88
C THR A 269 20.15 31.06 -29.11
N THR A 270 20.88 30.43 -28.20
CA THR A 270 21.20 29.00 -28.19
C THR A 270 20.47 28.35 -27.03
N LEU A 271 19.69 27.30 -27.34
CA LEU A 271 19.07 26.43 -26.34
C LEU A 271 19.82 25.11 -26.31
N THR A 272 20.23 24.68 -25.12
CA THR A 272 20.88 23.40 -24.88
C THR A 272 20.03 22.59 -23.91
N ALA A 273 19.51 21.45 -24.35
CA ALA A 273 18.85 20.50 -23.46
C ALA A 273 19.81 19.40 -23.00
N GLY A 274 19.69 18.97 -21.75
CA GLY A 274 20.45 17.85 -21.18
C GLY A 274 19.86 17.36 -19.86
N LEU A 275 20.48 16.34 -19.28
CA LEU A 275 20.09 15.78 -17.99
C LEU A 275 21.06 16.24 -16.92
N GLU A 276 20.55 16.77 -15.82
CA GLU A 276 21.39 17.19 -14.69
C GLU A 276 21.59 16.04 -13.71
N HIS A 277 22.85 15.71 -13.41
CA HIS A 277 23.20 14.71 -12.40
C HIS A 277 24.53 15.07 -11.74
N GLU A 278 24.53 15.13 -10.41
CA GLU A 278 25.69 15.50 -9.58
C GLU A 278 26.35 16.84 -10.00
N GLY A 279 25.53 17.83 -10.38
CA GLY A 279 26.02 19.14 -10.82
C GLY A 279 26.68 19.17 -12.19
N ARG A 280 26.61 18.06 -12.96
CA ARG A 280 27.04 17.98 -14.36
C ARG A 280 25.82 17.88 -15.27
N LEU A 281 25.86 18.61 -16.39
CA LEU A 281 24.89 18.50 -17.48
C LEU A 281 25.37 17.45 -18.49
N TRP A 282 24.64 16.34 -18.60
CA TRP A 282 24.89 15.25 -19.54
C TRP A 282 24.07 15.45 -20.82
N ARG A 283 24.70 15.27 -21.99
CA ARG A 283 24.05 15.57 -23.28
C ARG A 283 24.67 14.82 -24.47
N GLY A 284 23.95 14.81 -25.59
CA GLY A 284 24.44 14.24 -26.85
C GLY A 284 24.70 12.74 -26.73
N ASP A 285 25.90 12.32 -27.15
CA ASP A 285 26.30 10.90 -27.15
C ASP A 285 26.55 10.33 -25.75
N GLU A 286 26.60 11.18 -24.72
CA GLU A 286 26.70 10.76 -23.31
C GLU A 286 25.35 10.31 -22.73
N VAL A 287 24.24 10.52 -23.45
CA VAL A 287 22.88 10.19 -23.02
C VAL A 287 22.27 9.15 -23.95
N LEU A 288 21.93 8.00 -23.40
CA LEU A 288 21.13 6.97 -24.06
C LEU A 288 19.68 7.13 -23.67
N LEU A 289 18.79 7.14 -24.66
CA LEU A 289 17.34 7.16 -24.45
C LEU A 289 16.79 5.78 -24.77
N TRP A 290 15.90 5.27 -23.92
CA TRP A 290 15.23 4.00 -24.10
C TRP A 290 13.71 4.13 -24.06
N GLY A 291 13.05 3.38 -24.95
CA GLY A 291 11.60 3.32 -25.08
C GLY A 291 11.04 4.16 -26.23
N ASP A 292 9.80 3.85 -26.62
CA ASP A 292 9.02 4.61 -27.61
C ASP A 292 7.60 4.90 -27.04
N PRO A 293 7.31 6.15 -26.61
CA PRO A 293 8.25 7.26 -26.45
C PRO A 293 9.29 6.98 -25.36
N ALA A 294 10.45 7.66 -25.45
CA ALA A 294 11.53 7.50 -24.49
C ALA A 294 11.07 7.88 -23.08
N HIS A 295 11.24 6.97 -22.13
CA HIS A 295 10.82 7.11 -20.73
C HIS A 295 11.91 6.68 -19.75
N SER A 296 13.04 6.18 -20.26
CA SER A 296 14.20 5.77 -19.49
C SER A 296 15.45 6.36 -20.13
N VAL A 297 16.45 6.69 -19.30
CA VAL A 297 17.71 7.30 -19.77
C VAL A 297 18.91 6.62 -19.11
N GLY A 298 20.03 6.59 -19.81
CA GLY A 298 21.33 6.14 -19.29
C GLY A 298 22.38 7.21 -19.52
N LEU A 299 23.26 7.38 -18.52
CA LEU A 299 24.41 8.28 -18.61
C LEU A 299 25.66 7.43 -18.87
N ILE A 300 26.41 7.72 -19.95
CA ILE A 300 27.68 7.05 -20.26
C ILE A 300 28.82 8.02 -19.96
N GLY A 301 29.63 7.69 -18.96
CA GLY A 301 30.80 8.47 -18.52
C GLY A 301 32.09 7.68 -18.50
#